data_AF-A0A1Y2CCK1-F1
#
_entry.id   AF-A0A1Y2CCK1-F1
#
_cell.length_a   1.000
_cell.length_b   1.000
_cell.length_c   1.000
_cell.angle_alpha   90.00
_cell.angle_beta   90.00
_cell.angle_gamma   90.00
#
_symmetry.space_group_name_H-M   'P 1'
#
loop_
_entity.id
_entity.type
_entity.pdbx_description
1 polymer ?
#
loop_
_entity_poly.entity_id
_entity_poly.type
_entity_poly.pdbx_seq_one_letter_code
_entity_poly.pdbx_strand_id
1 'polypeptide(L)'
;MNFFNLGSQEAPPLQAKDGVSVVLSKAGTSGASSAVSSLAAKTPATYESSNANANNSAASNFDFSWYAGPDPIALLLESYTLSLVTAPLVVVETLQETQIHAASSTGADSELDAYESLGSTLLRTRPQRPRSHFTTFLHSALFQATTPVLEEALNDAFDVFDDTHPATALAANVVVAAILSPLELIRTRLIVQAANNKRYFGPFHAGAAIHSTESGPNGFSPLYYSSTIYPTILCKALSSILSSLSKSIITHDLGLHPEYNPILYTSAVLVFMAAEVFVVTPFELARKRLQLQSLRPVGSRKAGEATVPFPTLVQVSVKRYDGVFDVIRRVITEEAAPYSSSNSASNKSLNVDEFDAADPYGFSSSKKASTGDWQDLYTSPTRNARSGNGYGNNNSESNKKGWFAKSWGGLRSLYRGYWTRYSIRVTEFAFEGLRDAGDNAWDI
;
A
#
# COMPACT_ATOMS: atom_id res chain seq x y z
N MET A 1 23.95 37.16 15.15
CA MET A 1 22.88 37.48 16.11
C MET A 1 22.30 36.16 16.58
N ASN A 2 22.72 35.75 17.78
CA ASN A 2 22.36 34.50 18.46
C ASN A 2 21.28 34.82 19.50
N PHE A 3 20.12 34.19 19.45
CA PHE A 3 19.21 34.09 20.61
C PHE A 3 18.30 32.87 20.42
N PHE A 4 18.67 31.77 21.07
CA PHE A 4 17.80 30.82 21.80
C PHE A 4 18.66 29.60 22.17
N ASN A 5 19.26 29.68 23.35
CA ASN A 5 19.94 28.57 24.01
C ASN A 5 19.06 28.21 25.22
N LEU A 6 18.19 27.20 25.08
CA LEU A 6 17.49 26.60 26.21
C LEU A 6 18.28 25.38 26.68
N GLY A 7 18.68 25.43 27.94
CA GLY A 7 19.57 24.46 28.58
C GLY A 7 19.00 23.05 28.63
N SER A 8 19.92 22.11 28.42
CA SER A 8 19.77 20.69 28.70
C SER A 8 19.51 20.45 30.18
N GLN A 9 18.39 19.82 30.51
CA GLN A 9 18.16 19.20 31.82
C GLN A 9 18.29 17.68 31.64
N GLU A 10 19.30 17.10 32.28
CA GLU A 10 19.51 15.65 32.36
C GLU A 10 18.28 14.98 33.02
N ALA A 11 17.72 13.97 32.34
CA ALA A 11 16.68 13.11 32.90
C ALA A 11 17.33 11.87 33.55
N PRO A 12 16.96 11.50 34.79
CA PRO A 12 17.47 10.30 35.45
C PRO A 12 16.85 9.01 34.86
N PRO A 13 17.51 7.84 35.03
CA PRO A 13 17.06 6.58 34.46
C PRO A 13 15.82 6.04 35.17
N LEU A 14 14.77 5.77 34.39
CA LEU A 14 13.53 5.13 34.88
C LEU A 14 13.79 3.65 35.19
N GLN A 15 13.71 3.33 36.48
CA GLN A 15 13.58 1.95 36.97
C GLN A 15 12.17 1.42 36.69
N ALA A 16 12.10 0.21 36.15
CA ALA A 16 10.86 -0.54 36.01
C ALA A 16 10.30 -0.92 37.38
N LYS A 17 9.06 -0.53 37.68
CA LYS A 17 8.27 -1.16 38.74
C LYS A 17 6.77 -1.09 38.49
N ASP A 18 6.19 -2.29 38.56
CA ASP A 18 4.90 -2.70 39.11
C ASP A 18 3.60 -2.17 38.49
N GLY A 19 2.81 -3.15 38.03
CA GLY A 19 1.49 -2.98 37.46
C GLY A 19 0.47 -2.45 38.47
N VAL A 20 -0.35 -1.53 37.99
CA VAL A 20 -1.50 -0.99 38.70
C VAL A 20 -2.76 -1.41 37.95
N SER A 21 -3.57 -2.25 38.60
CA SER A 21 -4.91 -2.62 38.18
C SER A 21 -5.85 -1.43 38.30
N VAL A 22 -6.47 -1.03 37.20
CA VAL A 22 -7.50 0.02 37.19
C VAL A 22 -8.85 -0.60 37.58
N VAL A 23 -9.34 -0.18 38.75
CA VAL A 23 -10.71 -0.40 39.22
C VAL A 23 -11.62 0.58 38.51
N LEU A 24 -12.60 0.06 37.75
CA LEU A 24 -13.61 0.86 37.06
C LEU A 24 -14.75 1.17 38.04
N SER A 25 -14.81 2.41 38.53
CA SER A 25 -15.91 2.90 39.37
C SER A 25 -17.08 3.41 38.52
N LYS A 26 -18.27 3.01 38.96
CA LYS A 26 -19.60 3.26 38.41
C LYS A 26 -19.99 4.71 38.75
N ALA A 27 -20.21 5.55 37.73
CA ALA A 27 -20.64 6.94 37.92
C ALA A 27 -22.15 7.08 37.74
N GLY A 28 -22.76 7.72 38.74
CA GLY A 28 -24.19 7.86 38.94
C GLY A 28 -24.89 8.86 38.03
N THR A 29 -26.19 8.64 37.94
CA THR A 29 -27.25 9.46 37.37
C THR A 29 -27.59 10.69 38.23
N SER A 30 -27.66 11.87 37.60
CA SER A 30 -28.50 13.04 37.96
C SER A 30 -28.27 14.07 36.85
N GLY A 31 -29.24 14.61 36.10
CA GLY A 31 -30.53 15.15 36.50
C GLY A 31 -30.46 16.68 36.38
N ALA A 32 -30.91 17.24 35.24
CA ALA A 32 -31.26 18.66 35.13
C ALA A 32 -32.12 18.93 33.89
N SER A 33 -33.29 19.51 34.15
CA SER A 33 -34.38 19.86 33.26
C SER A 33 -34.33 21.33 32.83
N SER A 34 -34.62 21.63 31.57
CA SER A 34 -35.31 22.86 31.11
C SER A 34 -35.76 22.60 29.66
N ALA A 35 -37.06 22.46 29.37
CA ALA A 35 -38.08 23.50 29.18
C ALA A 35 -37.91 24.30 27.87
N VAL A 36 -38.48 23.80 26.76
CA VAL A 36 -39.06 24.64 25.70
C VAL A 36 -40.33 23.96 25.19
N SER A 37 -41.43 24.69 25.32
CA SER A 37 -42.78 24.39 24.90
C SER A 37 -43.12 25.09 23.58
N SER A 38 -43.73 24.40 22.62
CA SER A 38 -44.69 24.89 21.61
C SER A 38 -44.96 23.75 20.63
N LEU A 39 -46.12 23.54 20.00
CA LEU A 39 -47.50 23.98 20.18
C LEU A 39 -48.32 22.95 19.37
N ALA A 40 -49.46 22.53 19.90
CA ALA A 40 -50.28 21.45 19.35
C ALA A 40 -51.26 21.90 18.25
N ALA A 41 -51.52 21.01 17.29
CA ALA A 41 -52.78 20.87 16.54
C ALA A 41 -52.87 19.39 16.09
N LYS A 42 -53.59 18.49 16.76
CA LYS A 42 -55.04 18.24 16.79
C LYS A 42 -55.62 17.79 15.43
N THR A 43 -55.82 16.47 15.25
CA THR A 43 -57.04 15.80 14.73
C THR A 43 -56.93 14.26 14.84
N PRO A 44 -58.05 13.50 14.78
CA PRO A 44 -58.25 12.34 15.65
C PRO A 44 -58.27 10.95 14.97
N ALA A 45 -57.97 9.95 15.80
CA ALA A 45 -58.57 8.63 15.91
C ALA A 45 -58.77 7.76 14.65
N THR A 46 -57.97 6.69 14.57
CA THR A 46 -58.49 5.37 14.17
C THR A 46 -57.90 4.33 15.13
N TYR A 47 -58.79 3.52 15.70
CA TYR A 47 -58.49 2.44 16.63
C TYR A 47 -57.81 1.28 15.89
N GLU A 48 -56.64 0.86 16.35
CA GLU A 48 -56.19 -0.52 16.19
C GLU A 48 -55.71 -1.07 17.53
N SER A 49 -56.42 -2.10 17.98
CA SER A 49 -56.01 -2.96 19.08
C SER A 49 -55.19 -4.11 18.52
N SER A 50 -53.90 -4.16 18.84
CA SER A 50 -53.17 -5.44 18.85
C SER A 50 -52.06 -5.39 19.89
N ASN A 51 -52.42 -6.04 20.99
CA ASN A 51 -51.64 -6.45 22.13
C ASN A 51 -50.65 -7.56 21.72
N ALA A 52 -49.33 -7.36 21.85
CA ALA A 52 -48.38 -8.47 22.04
C ALA A 52 -46.95 -7.99 22.38
N ASN A 53 -46.48 -8.41 23.56
CA ASN A 53 -45.07 -8.70 23.90
C ASN A 53 -44.04 -7.56 23.81
N ALA A 54 -44.18 -6.61 24.74
CA ALA A 54 -43.03 -5.93 25.32
C ALA A 54 -42.30 -6.89 26.26
N ASN A 55 -41.36 -7.66 25.73
CA ASN A 55 -40.25 -8.29 26.47
C ASN A 55 -39.33 -8.97 25.46
N ASN A 56 -38.52 -8.19 24.75
CA ASN A 56 -37.23 -8.65 24.25
C ASN A 56 -36.31 -7.47 23.98
N SER A 57 -35.24 -7.42 24.78
CA SER A 57 -33.94 -6.82 24.49
C SER A 57 -33.93 -5.42 23.87
N ALA A 58 -33.58 -4.44 24.71
CA ALA A 58 -33.01 -3.15 24.34
C ALA A 58 -31.64 -3.32 23.65
N ALA A 59 -31.60 -4.05 22.54
CA ALA A 59 -30.61 -3.81 21.51
C ALA A 59 -31.07 -2.53 20.82
N SER A 60 -30.33 -1.44 21.01
CA SER A 60 -30.55 -0.19 20.31
C SER A 60 -30.49 -0.46 18.80
N ASN A 61 -31.66 -0.62 18.18
CA ASN A 61 -31.80 -0.58 16.74
C ASN A 61 -31.37 0.83 16.33
N PHE A 62 -30.14 0.95 15.84
CA PHE A 62 -29.74 2.12 15.06
C PHE A 62 -30.64 2.11 13.83
N ASP A 63 -31.70 2.91 13.89
CA ASP A 63 -32.67 3.02 12.82
C ASP A 63 -32.02 3.81 11.68
N PHE A 64 -31.55 3.09 10.66
CA PHE A 64 -31.00 3.64 9.42
C PHE A 64 -32.13 3.90 8.40
N SER A 65 -33.31 4.32 8.87
CA SER A 65 -34.50 4.57 8.05
C SER A 65 -34.33 5.69 7.01
N TRP A 66 -33.28 6.51 7.13
CA TRP A 66 -32.89 7.51 6.13
C TRP A 66 -32.09 6.93 4.97
N TYR A 67 -31.58 5.69 5.08
CA TYR A 67 -30.83 5.03 4.02
C TYR A 67 -31.79 4.17 3.19
N ALA A 68 -32.15 4.65 1.99
CA ALA A 68 -32.98 3.91 1.03
C ALA A 68 -32.19 2.82 0.26
N GLY A 69 -30.93 2.58 0.62
CA GLY A 69 -30.07 1.60 -0.04
C GLY A 69 -30.20 0.18 0.54
N PRO A 70 -29.43 -0.78 0.00
CA PRO A 70 -29.42 -2.17 0.46
C PRO A 70 -29.09 -2.26 1.95
N ASP A 71 -29.65 -3.27 2.64
CA ASP A 71 -29.46 -3.44 4.08
C ASP A 71 -27.97 -3.28 4.47
N PRO A 72 -27.64 -2.42 5.45
CA PRO A 72 -26.24 -2.14 5.79
C PRO A 72 -25.49 -3.40 6.24
N ILE A 73 -26.21 -4.39 6.78
CA ILE A 73 -25.67 -5.71 7.13
C ILE A 73 -25.29 -6.50 5.88
N ALA A 74 -26.10 -6.45 4.83
CA ALA A 74 -25.80 -7.10 3.55
C ALA A 74 -24.55 -6.49 2.92
N LEU A 75 -24.42 -5.16 2.90
CA LEU A 75 -23.22 -4.46 2.43
C LEU A 75 -21.96 -4.85 3.22
N LEU A 76 -22.06 -4.98 4.55
CA LEU A 76 -20.93 -5.42 5.38
C LEU A 76 -20.56 -6.89 5.12
N LEU A 77 -21.54 -7.77 4.95
CA LEU A 77 -21.28 -9.17 4.63
C LEU A 77 -20.67 -9.33 3.24
N GLU A 78 -21.13 -8.56 2.26
CA GLU A 78 -20.61 -8.53 0.89
C GLU A 78 -19.18 -8.00 0.84
N SER A 79 -18.92 -6.85 1.46
CA SER A 79 -17.55 -6.31 1.55
C SER A 79 -16.61 -7.26 2.29
N TYR A 80 -17.11 -8.02 3.28
CA TYR A 80 -16.36 -9.06 3.96
C TYR A 80 -16.07 -10.27 3.06
N THR A 81 -17.05 -10.79 2.32
CA THR A 81 -16.86 -11.94 1.42
C THR A 81 -15.92 -11.59 0.27
N LEU A 82 -16.08 -10.43 -0.34
CA LEU A 82 -15.20 -9.92 -1.39
C LEU A 82 -13.78 -9.71 -0.86
N SER A 83 -13.62 -9.14 0.34
CA SER A 83 -12.32 -9.03 0.99
C SER A 83 -11.70 -10.39 1.30
N LEU A 84 -12.49 -11.43 1.57
CA LEU A 84 -11.99 -12.77 1.87
C LEU A 84 -11.46 -13.44 0.59
N VAL A 85 -12.17 -13.28 -0.53
CA VAL A 85 -11.77 -13.81 -1.84
C VAL A 85 -10.55 -13.09 -2.41
N THR A 86 -10.50 -11.76 -2.31
CA THR A 86 -9.44 -10.95 -2.94
C THR A 86 -8.16 -10.86 -2.11
N ALA A 87 -8.22 -11.05 -0.79
CA ALA A 87 -7.07 -10.81 0.07
C ALA A 87 -5.81 -11.65 -0.25
N PRO A 88 -5.89 -12.95 -0.58
CA PRO A 88 -4.70 -13.70 -1.02
C PRO A 88 -4.04 -13.09 -2.24
N LEU A 89 -4.84 -12.64 -3.23
CA LEU A 89 -4.35 -11.98 -4.43
C LEU A 89 -3.65 -10.67 -4.10
N VAL A 90 -4.22 -9.87 -3.19
CA VAL A 90 -3.59 -8.62 -2.77
C VAL A 90 -2.27 -8.86 -2.02
N VAL A 91 -2.16 -9.93 -1.24
CA VAL A 91 -0.89 -10.30 -0.60
C VAL A 91 0.16 -10.66 -1.66
N VAL A 92 -0.20 -11.48 -2.64
CA VAL A 92 0.70 -11.83 -3.75
C VAL A 92 1.13 -10.59 -4.53
N GLU A 93 0.18 -9.74 -4.89
CA GLU A 93 0.41 -8.49 -5.62
C GLU A 93 1.37 -7.56 -4.87
N THR A 94 1.10 -7.31 -3.59
CA THR A 94 1.94 -6.43 -2.77
C THR A 94 3.34 -6.98 -2.59
N LEU A 95 3.51 -8.30 -2.42
CA LEU A 95 4.84 -8.91 -2.32
C LEU A 95 5.60 -8.87 -3.66
N GLN A 96 4.93 -9.15 -4.78
CA GLN A 96 5.53 -9.11 -6.12
C GLN A 96 6.03 -7.70 -6.49
N GLU A 97 5.26 -6.68 -6.15
CA GLU A 97 5.55 -5.27 -6.49
C GLU A 97 6.62 -4.64 -5.61
N THR A 98 6.70 -5.11 -4.36
CA THR A 98 7.68 -4.61 -3.40
C THR A 98 9.03 -5.33 -3.50
N GLN A 99 9.05 -6.49 -4.17
CA GLN A 99 10.27 -7.22 -4.47
C GLN A 99 11.10 -6.51 -5.51
N ILE A 100 12.27 -6.06 -5.06
CA ILE A 100 13.35 -5.71 -5.96
C ILE A 100 14.03 -6.99 -6.35
N HIS A 101 14.02 -7.28 -7.65
CA HIS A 101 14.98 -8.21 -8.23
C HIS A 101 16.33 -7.49 -8.30
N ALA A 102 16.91 -7.20 -7.15
CA ALA A 102 18.34 -6.96 -7.09
C ALA A 102 18.90 -8.34 -7.36
N ALA A 103 19.25 -8.63 -8.63
CA ALA A 103 19.39 -10.03 -9.03
C ALA A 103 20.33 -10.72 -8.05
N SER A 104 19.72 -11.67 -7.37
CA SER A 104 20.33 -12.31 -6.24
C SER A 104 21.64 -12.89 -6.74
N SER A 105 22.70 -12.68 -5.98
CA SER A 105 24.00 -13.32 -6.21
C SER A 105 23.92 -14.86 -6.23
N THR A 106 22.76 -15.43 -5.88
CA THR A 106 22.38 -16.81 -6.18
C THR A 106 21.85 -16.87 -7.61
N GLY A 107 22.64 -17.45 -8.53
CA GLY A 107 22.34 -17.61 -9.96
C GLY A 107 21.11 -18.49 -10.27
N ALA A 108 19.93 -18.06 -9.83
CA ALA A 108 18.67 -18.55 -10.33
C ALA A 108 18.42 -17.86 -11.68
N ASP A 109 18.89 -18.51 -12.74
CA ASP A 109 18.94 -17.93 -14.08
C ASP A 109 17.54 -17.80 -14.72
N SER A 110 16.49 -18.37 -14.11
CA SER A 110 15.10 -18.27 -14.56
C SER A 110 14.22 -17.41 -13.63
N GLU A 111 13.54 -16.43 -14.22
CA GLU A 111 12.42 -15.69 -13.59
C GLU A 111 11.34 -16.63 -13.04
N LEU A 112 11.17 -17.79 -13.68
CA LEU A 112 10.28 -18.87 -13.23
C LEU A 112 10.65 -19.36 -11.83
N ASP A 113 11.94 -19.52 -11.53
CA ASP A 113 12.44 -19.99 -10.23
C ASP A 113 12.15 -18.94 -9.15
N ALA A 114 12.18 -17.66 -9.51
CA ALA A 114 11.79 -16.60 -8.59
C ALA A 114 10.29 -16.67 -8.26
N TYR A 115 9.43 -17.03 -9.21
CA TYR A 115 8.00 -17.27 -8.95
C TYR A 115 7.75 -18.56 -8.19
N GLU A 116 8.47 -19.65 -8.48
CA GLU A 116 8.38 -20.90 -7.72
C GLU A 116 8.89 -20.72 -6.29
N SER A 117 9.95 -19.93 -6.10
CA SER A 117 10.44 -19.51 -4.80
C SER A 117 9.37 -18.70 -4.05
N LEU A 118 8.66 -17.80 -4.74
CA LEU A 118 7.57 -17.01 -4.15
C LEU A 118 6.37 -17.89 -3.81
N GLY A 119 5.97 -18.80 -4.69
CA GLY A 119 4.89 -19.77 -4.47
C GLY A 119 5.20 -20.73 -3.32
N SER A 120 6.41 -21.29 -3.28
CA SER A 120 6.87 -22.13 -2.18
C SER A 120 7.03 -21.34 -0.87
N THR A 121 7.47 -20.08 -0.93
CA THR A 121 7.50 -19.19 0.23
C THR A 121 6.09 -18.91 0.72
N LEU A 122 5.12 -18.64 -0.15
CA LEU A 122 3.71 -18.43 0.20
C LEU A 122 3.09 -19.67 0.82
N LEU A 123 3.34 -20.86 0.24
CA LEU A 123 2.87 -22.13 0.77
C LEU A 123 3.52 -22.48 2.12
N ARG A 124 4.79 -22.09 2.31
CA ARG A 124 5.57 -22.37 3.53
C ARG A 124 5.33 -21.34 4.63
N THR A 125 5.07 -20.09 4.27
CA THR A 125 4.53 -19.10 5.20
C THR A 125 3.09 -19.49 5.46
N ARG A 126 2.89 -20.37 6.46
CA ARG A 126 1.57 -20.66 7.05
C ARG A 126 0.73 -19.39 7.01
N PRO A 127 -0.52 -19.44 6.50
CA PRO A 127 -1.32 -18.26 6.17
C PRO A 127 -1.16 -17.25 7.29
N GLN A 128 -0.36 -16.22 7.03
CA GLN A 128 0.04 -15.24 8.03
C GLN A 128 -1.18 -14.36 8.29
N ARG A 129 -2.03 -14.91 9.16
CA ARG A 129 -3.06 -14.31 10.00
C ARG A 129 -4.22 -13.58 9.29
N PRO A 130 -5.45 -13.67 9.85
CA PRO A 130 -6.63 -12.87 9.48
C PRO A 130 -6.48 -11.33 9.61
N ARG A 131 -5.26 -10.80 9.82
CA ARG A 131 -5.02 -9.40 10.19
C ARG A 131 -4.95 -8.46 9.00
N SER A 132 -4.32 -8.89 7.90
CA SER A 132 -4.32 -8.11 6.65
C SER A 132 -5.72 -8.06 6.04
N HIS A 133 -6.48 -9.14 6.20
CA HIS A 133 -7.89 -9.23 5.80
C HIS A 133 -8.73 -8.17 6.51
N PHE A 134 -8.57 -8.01 7.83
CA PHE A 134 -9.31 -6.99 8.57
C PHE A 134 -9.04 -5.56 8.06
N THR A 135 -7.80 -5.20 7.76
CA THR A 135 -7.50 -3.86 7.19
C THR A 135 -8.05 -3.68 5.78
N THR A 136 -8.10 -4.77 5.00
CA THR A 136 -8.65 -4.76 3.64
C THR A 136 -10.15 -4.55 3.68
N PHE A 137 -10.83 -5.33 4.51
CA PHE A 137 -12.25 -5.21 4.81
C PHE A 137 -12.59 -3.81 5.31
N LEU A 138 -11.90 -3.35 6.37
CA LEU A 138 -12.15 -2.03 6.96
C LEU A 138 -11.97 -0.91 5.94
N HIS A 139 -10.92 -0.98 5.12
CA HIS A 139 -10.70 0.00 4.05
C HIS A 139 -11.85 -0.03 3.03
N SER A 140 -12.27 -1.21 2.59
CA SER A 140 -13.31 -1.35 1.56
C SER A 140 -14.68 -0.91 2.09
N ALA A 141 -15.03 -1.32 3.31
CA ALA A 141 -16.27 -0.92 3.98
C ALA A 141 -16.32 0.59 4.23
N LEU A 142 -15.24 1.19 4.73
CA LEU A 142 -15.18 2.64 4.92
C LEU A 142 -15.25 3.39 3.59
N PHE A 143 -14.58 2.90 2.55
CA PHE A 143 -14.60 3.52 1.24
C PHE A 143 -16.01 3.50 0.64
N GLN A 144 -16.68 2.34 0.65
CA GLN A 144 -18.05 2.18 0.15
C GLN A 144 -19.07 2.99 0.95
N ALA A 145 -18.91 3.08 2.27
CA ALA A 145 -19.82 3.85 3.13
C ALA A 145 -19.62 5.37 3.00
N THR A 146 -18.38 5.84 2.86
CA THR A 146 -18.07 7.28 2.90
C THR A 146 -18.25 7.96 1.54
N THR A 147 -18.02 7.25 0.44
CA THR A 147 -18.12 7.83 -0.91
C THR A 147 -19.49 8.43 -1.23
N PRO A 148 -20.64 7.74 -1.07
CA PRO A 148 -21.94 8.31 -1.41
C PRO A 148 -22.29 9.51 -0.53
N VAL A 149 -21.99 9.44 0.77
CA VAL A 149 -22.22 10.54 1.72
C VAL A 149 -21.45 11.79 1.31
N LEU A 150 -20.21 11.61 0.84
CA LEU A 150 -19.37 12.72 0.43
C LEU A 150 -19.76 13.27 -0.95
N GLU A 151 -20.25 12.42 -1.84
CA GLU A 151 -20.77 12.82 -3.14
C GLU A 151 -22.03 13.68 -2.99
N GLU A 152 -22.99 13.26 -2.15
CA GLU A 152 -24.19 14.05 -1.81
C GLU A 152 -23.80 15.41 -1.20
N ALA A 153 -22.90 15.40 -0.21
CA ALA A 153 -22.42 16.64 0.41
C ALA A 153 -21.70 17.58 -0.58
N LEU A 154 -21.01 17.04 -1.58
CA LEU A 154 -20.36 17.84 -2.62
C LEU A 154 -21.37 18.35 -3.67
N ASN A 155 -22.37 17.56 -4.04
CA ASN A 155 -23.45 17.99 -4.93
C ASN A 155 -24.21 19.17 -4.31
N ASP A 156 -24.54 19.07 -3.02
CA ASP A 156 -25.17 20.16 -2.25
C ASP A 156 -24.26 21.40 -2.14
N ALA A 157 -22.95 21.19 -1.90
CA ALA A 157 -22.01 22.29 -1.77
C ALA A 157 -21.76 23.06 -3.09
N PHE A 158 -21.90 22.38 -4.24
CA PHE A 158 -21.71 22.97 -5.56
C PHE A 158 -23.01 23.33 -6.28
N ASP A 159 -24.18 23.12 -5.65
CA ASP A 159 -25.50 23.36 -6.23
C ASP A 159 -25.69 22.64 -7.58
N VAL A 160 -25.21 21.39 -7.66
CA VAL A 160 -25.32 20.56 -8.86
C VAL A 160 -26.62 19.79 -8.80
N PHE A 161 -27.59 20.21 -9.63
CA PHE A 161 -28.94 19.63 -9.67
C PHE A 161 -29.00 18.22 -10.29
N ASP A 162 -27.98 17.80 -11.04
CA ASP A 162 -27.92 16.45 -11.59
C ASP A 162 -27.45 15.46 -10.52
N ASP A 163 -28.23 14.40 -10.30
CA ASP A 163 -27.99 13.38 -9.25
C ASP A 163 -26.60 12.73 -9.32
N THR A 164 -25.87 12.84 -10.44
CA THR A 164 -24.53 12.26 -10.59
C THR A 164 -23.68 13.02 -11.60
N HIS A 165 -22.94 14.03 -11.14
CA HIS A 165 -21.95 14.70 -11.98
C HIS A 165 -20.58 14.00 -11.88
N PRO A 166 -19.93 13.63 -13.01
CA PRO A 166 -18.70 12.84 -12.96
C PRO A 166 -17.54 13.54 -12.24
N ALA A 167 -17.56 14.87 -12.20
CA ALA A 167 -16.55 15.65 -11.46
C ALA A 167 -16.75 15.61 -9.94
N THR A 168 -18.00 15.59 -9.44
CA THR A 168 -18.27 15.51 -7.99
C THR A 168 -18.01 14.11 -7.48
N ALA A 169 -18.38 13.07 -8.25
CA ALA A 169 -18.00 11.69 -7.99
C ALA A 169 -16.47 11.50 -7.94
N LEU A 170 -15.74 12.10 -8.89
CA LEU A 170 -14.27 12.09 -8.89
C LEU A 170 -13.70 12.78 -7.65
N ALA A 171 -14.21 13.95 -7.30
CA ALA A 171 -13.76 14.71 -6.13
C ALA A 171 -14.03 13.93 -4.83
N ALA A 172 -15.22 13.33 -4.69
CA ALA A 172 -15.57 12.49 -3.56
C ALA A 172 -14.59 11.32 -3.40
N ASN A 173 -14.35 10.56 -4.48
CA ASN A 173 -13.39 9.45 -4.49
C ASN A 173 -11.98 9.87 -4.08
N VAL A 174 -11.51 11.02 -4.56
CA VAL A 174 -10.18 11.56 -4.23
C VAL A 174 -10.09 11.98 -2.76
N VAL A 175 -11.11 12.67 -2.24
CA VAL A 175 -11.12 13.11 -0.83
C VAL A 175 -11.21 11.92 0.11
N VAL A 176 -12.09 10.94 -0.17
CA VAL A 176 -12.17 9.69 0.60
C VAL A 176 -10.82 8.97 0.57
N ALA A 177 -10.19 8.85 -0.60
CA ALA A 177 -8.87 8.24 -0.73
C ALA A 177 -7.79 8.97 0.10
N ALA A 178 -7.83 10.30 0.14
CA ALA A 178 -6.89 11.09 0.94
C ALA A 178 -7.08 10.83 2.45
N ILE A 179 -8.34 10.74 2.91
CA ILE A 179 -8.68 10.45 4.31
C ILE A 179 -8.29 9.02 4.69
N LEU A 180 -8.51 8.04 3.80
CA LEU A 180 -8.20 6.63 4.04
C LEU A 180 -6.74 6.23 3.77
N SER A 181 -5.94 7.13 3.18
CA SER A 181 -4.53 6.89 2.82
C SER A 181 -3.67 6.29 3.97
N PRO A 182 -3.78 6.72 5.25
CA PRO A 182 -3.06 6.08 6.36
C PRO A 182 -3.33 4.59 6.52
N LEU A 183 -4.57 4.16 6.25
CA LEU A 183 -4.97 2.77 6.40
C LEU A 183 -4.33 1.89 5.33
N GLU A 184 -4.16 2.42 4.12
CA GLU A 184 -3.45 1.75 3.03
C GLU A 184 -1.96 1.57 3.36
N LEU A 185 -1.32 2.58 3.95
CA LEU A 185 0.07 2.49 4.41
C LEU A 185 0.24 1.42 5.50
N ILE A 186 -0.68 1.39 6.47
CA ILE A 186 -0.67 0.37 7.53
C ILE A 186 -0.84 -1.02 6.92
N ARG A 187 -1.77 -1.17 5.98
CA ARG A 187 -2.03 -2.42 5.26
C ARG A 187 -0.78 -2.91 4.52
N THR A 188 -0.13 -2.06 3.72
CA THR A 188 1.05 -2.47 2.95
C THR A 188 2.22 -2.88 3.85
N ARG A 189 2.46 -2.14 4.94
CA ARG A 189 3.52 -2.50 5.89
C ARG A 189 3.22 -3.77 6.67
N LEU A 190 1.96 -4.03 7.03
CA LEU A 190 1.59 -5.29 7.69
C LEU A 190 1.80 -6.50 6.77
N ILE A 191 1.54 -6.36 5.47
CA ILE A 191 1.72 -7.46 4.51
C ILE A 191 3.20 -7.75 4.26
N VAL A 192 4.03 -6.72 4.13
CA VAL A 192 5.45 -6.88 3.77
C VAL A 192 6.33 -7.25 4.97
N GLN A 193 5.82 -7.13 6.19
CA GLN A 193 6.56 -7.43 7.41
C GLN A 193 7.03 -8.90 7.46
N ALA A 194 8.30 -9.12 7.83
CA ALA A 194 8.86 -10.46 7.93
C ALA A 194 8.19 -11.30 9.04
N ALA A 195 7.96 -12.59 8.75
CA ALA A 195 7.33 -13.52 9.69
C ALA A 195 8.12 -13.70 11.01
N ASN A 196 9.45 -13.64 10.93
CA ASN A 196 10.37 -13.95 12.02
C ASN A 196 10.63 -12.75 12.94
N ASN A 197 10.48 -11.51 12.47
CA ASN A 197 10.72 -10.31 13.27
C ASN A 197 9.47 -9.43 13.28
N LYS A 198 8.61 -9.66 14.29
CA LYS A 198 7.31 -9.01 14.35
C LYS A 198 7.41 -7.61 14.97
N ARG A 199 7.66 -6.57 14.17
CA ARG A 199 7.57 -5.17 14.59
C ARG A 199 6.15 -4.71 14.91
N TYR A 200 5.16 -5.19 14.15
CA TYR A 200 3.76 -4.82 14.33
C TYR A 200 2.89 -6.02 14.73
N PHE A 201 2.07 -5.84 15.77
CA PHE A 201 1.15 -6.86 16.27
C PHE A 201 -0.24 -6.80 15.63
N GLY A 202 -0.64 -5.66 15.08
CA GLY A 202 -1.95 -5.42 14.46
C GLY A 202 -2.03 -4.03 13.84
N PRO A 203 -3.15 -3.65 13.21
CA PRO A 203 -3.28 -2.38 12.50
C PRO A 203 -3.17 -1.16 13.41
N PHE A 204 -3.83 -1.17 14.57
CA PHE A 204 -3.74 -0.08 15.54
C PHE A 204 -2.34 0.04 16.13
N HIS A 205 -1.70 -1.08 16.46
CA HIS A 205 -0.31 -1.09 16.92
C HIS A 205 0.65 -0.62 15.82
N ALA A 206 0.41 -0.99 14.56
CA ALA A 206 1.20 -0.52 13.43
C ALA A 206 1.07 0.99 13.28
N GLY A 207 -0.14 1.53 13.28
CA GLY A 207 -0.39 2.98 13.24
C GLY A 207 0.30 3.71 14.39
N ALA A 208 0.14 3.23 15.63
CA ALA A 208 0.77 3.82 16.81
C ALA A 208 2.31 3.74 16.75
N ALA A 209 2.86 2.62 16.29
CA ALA A 209 4.30 2.44 16.16
C ALA A 209 4.90 3.26 15.00
N ILE A 210 4.19 3.41 13.89
CA ILE A 210 4.60 4.29 12.78
C ILE A 210 4.56 5.73 13.25
N HIS A 211 3.49 6.13 13.94
CA HIS A 211 3.38 7.44 14.56
C HIS A 211 4.56 7.68 15.52
N SER A 212 4.84 6.79 16.47
CA SER A 212 5.91 7.03 17.44
C SER A 212 7.33 6.98 16.84
N THR A 213 7.58 6.11 15.85
CA THR A 213 8.93 5.91 15.30
C THR A 213 9.28 6.83 14.13
N GLU A 214 8.26 7.34 13.42
CA GLU A 214 8.45 8.17 12.22
C GLU A 214 7.99 9.61 12.41
N SER A 215 7.39 9.97 13.56
CA SER A 215 7.06 11.36 13.86
C SER A 215 8.32 12.22 13.80
N GLY A 216 8.33 13.15 12.83
CA GLY A 216 9.33 14.19 12.77
C GLY A 216 9.13 15.22 13.89
N PRO A 217 10.09 16.14 14.08
CA PRO A 217 9.98 17.23 15.06
C PRO A 217 8.77 18.15 14.78
N ASN A 218 8.23 18.13 13.57
CA ASN A 218 7.16 19.03 13.13
C ASN A 218 5.75 18.58 13.53
N GLY A 219 5.60 17.50 14.32
CA GLY A 219 4.30 17.12 14.93
C GLY A 219 3.18 16.69 13.96
N PHE A 220 3.34 16.88 12.65
CA PHE A 220 2.43 16.33 11.66
C PHE A 220 2.53 14.80 11.66
N SER A 221 1.37 14.15 11.78
CA SER A 221 1.28 12.70 11.80
C SER A 221 2.01 12.14 10.57
N PRO A 222 3.06 11.29 10.75
CA PRO A 222 3.84 10.74 9.64
C PRO A 222 2.99 9.90 8.68
N LEU A 223 1.78 9.53 9.11
CA LEU A 223 0.79 8.85 8.29
C LEU A 223 0.30 9.70 7.11
N TYR A 224 0.30 11.03 7.25
CA TYR A 224 -0.15 11.99 6.23
C TYR A 224 1.03 12.68 5.53
N TYR A 225 2.18 12.02 5.45
CA TYR A 225 3.32 12.60 4.78
C TYR A 225 3.03 12.82 3.28
N SER A 226 3.45 13.97 2.74
CA SER A 226 3.10 14.38 1.36
C SER A 226 3.54 13.36 0.31
N SER A 227 4.64 12.64 0.54
CA SER A 227 5.12 11.62 -0.38
C SER A 227 4.21 10.40 -0.46
N THR A 228 3.40 10.09 0.56
CA THR A 228 2.49 8.94 0.55
C THR A 228 1.09 9.30 0.10
N ILE A 229 0.60 10.50 0.43
CA ILE A 229 -0.73 10.96 0.02
C ILE A 229 -0.80 11.24 -1.48
N TYR A 230 0.18 11.95 -2.04
CA TYR A 230 0.19 12.33 -3.45
C TYR A 230 -0.01 11.15 -4.41
N PRO A 231 0.75 10.03 -4.32
CA PRO A 231 0.52 8.88 -5.18
C PRO A 231 -0.85 8.23 -4.97
N THR A 232 -1.37 8.18 -3.73
CA THR A 232 -2.70 7.63 -3.47
C THR A 232 -3.78 8.43 -4.20
N ILE A 233 -3.75 9.76 -4.04
CA ILE A 233 -4.67 10.67 -4.74
C ILE A 233 -4.55 10.48 -6.25
N LEU A 234 -3.32 10.45 -6.78
CA LEU A 234 -3.08 10.29 -8.21
C LEU A 234 -3.63 8.96 -8.75
N CYS A 235 -3.40 7.85 -8.05
CA CYS A 235 -3.88 6.53 -8.46
C CYS A 235 -5.42 6.47 -8.49
N LYS A 236 -6.06 7.01 -7.44
CA LYS A 236 -7.53 7.00 -7.32
C LYS A 236 -8.21 7.96 -8.28
N ALA A 237 -7.64 9.15 -8.48
CA ALA A 237 -8.10 10.08 -9.50
C ALA A 237 -8.01 9.47 -10.89
N LEU A 238 -6.86 8.85 -11.22
CA LEU A 238 -6.62 8.24 -12.53
C LEU A 238 -7.60 7.08 -12.80
N SER A 239 -7.80 6.19 -11.82
CA SER A 239 -8.78 5.10 -11.93
C SER A 239 -10.21 5.62 -12.12
N SER A 240 -10.63 6.62 -11.35
CA SER A 240 -11.97 7.21 -11.47
C SER A 240 -12.17 7.94 -12.81
N ILE A 241 -11.15 8.65 -13.32
CA ILE A 241 -11.21 9.30 -14.63
C ILE A 241 -11.31 8.25 -15.74
N LEU A 242 -10.47 7.21 -15.70
CA LEU A 242 -10.48 6.15 -16.70
C LEU A 242 -11.78 5.34 -16.70
N SER A 243 -12.37 5.11 -15.52
CA SER A 243 -13.67 4.45 -15.39
C SER A 243 -14.82 5.30 -15.93
N SER A 244 -14.80 6.62 -15.69
CA SER A 244 -15.78 7.54 -16.28
C SER A 244 -15.63 7.62 -17.80
N LEU A 245 -14.39 7.70 -18.27
CA LEU A 245 -14.06 7.73 -19.70
C LEU A 245 -14.47 6.44 -20.40
N SER A 246 -14.24 5.27 -19.79
CA SER A 246 -14.63 3.99 -20.38
C SER A 246 -16.15 3.87 -20.53
N LYS A 247 -16.91 4.25 -19.49
CA LYS A 247 -18.38 4.29 -19.56
C LYS A 247 -18.85 5.20 -20.70
N SER A 248 -18.28 6.41 -20.80
CA SER A 248 -18.62 7.39 -21.83
C SER A 248 -18.31 6.87 -23.25
N ILE A 249 -17.15 6.26 -23.47
CA ILE A 249 -16.78 5.72 -24.79
C ILE A 249 -17.69 4.53 -25.17
N ILE A 250 -18.02 3.65 -24.22
CA ILE A 250 -18.87 2.49 -24.48
C ILE A 250 -20.29 2.92 -24.88
N THR A 251 -20.86 3.91 -24.19
CA THR A 251 -22.23 4.37 -24.46
C THR A 251 -22.31 5.29 -25.68
N HIS A 252 -21.43 6.27 -25.81
CA HIS A 252 -21.53 7.29 -26.85
C HIS A 252 -20.88 6.88 -28.17
N ASP A 253 -19.67 6.31 -28.14
CA ASP A 253 -18.91 6.03 -29.37
C ASP A 253 -19.24 4.65 -29.93
N LEU A 254 -19.39 3.65 -29.06
CA LEU A 254 -19.69 2.28 -29.48
C LEU A 254 -21.20 2.01 -29.60
N GLY A 255 -22.06 2.84 -28.98
CA GLY A 255 -23.50 2.64 -28.95
C GLY A 255 -23.92 1.30 -28.34
N LEU A 256 -23.07 0.72 -27.48
CA LEU A 256 -23.31 -0.57 -26.87
C LEU A 256 -24.19 -0.39 -25.64
N HIS A 257 -25.42 -0.87 -25.75
CA HIS A 257 -26.35 -0.92 -24.65
C HIS A 257 -26.41 -2.35 -24.06
N PRO A 258 -26.47 -2.47 -22.72
CA PRO A 258 -26.49 -3.78 -22.05
C PRO A 258 -27.74 -4.60 -22.40
N GLU A 259 -28.85 -3.95 -22.73
CA GLU A 259 -30.12 -4.61 -23.07
C GLU A 259 -30.10 -5.33 -24.42
N TYR A 260 -29.46 -4.73 -25.43
CA TYR A 260 -29.48 -5.26 -26.80
C TYR A 260 -28.34 -6.25 -27.07
N ASN A 261 -27.15 -5.99 -26.51
CA ASN A 261 -25.95 -6.80 -26.78
C ASN A 261 -25.15 -7.03 -25.49
N PRO A 262 -25.66 -7.83 -24.52
CA PRO A 262 -25.02 -8.01 -23.21
C PRO A 262 -23.62 -8.61 -23.32
N ILE A 263 -23.38 -9.51 -24.28
CA ILE A 263 -22.07 -10.14 -24.50
C ILE A 263 -21.04 -9.13 -25.03
N LEU A 264 -21.42 -8.30 -26.00
CA LEU A 264 -20.50 -7.30 -26.55
C LEU A 264 -20.22 -6.21 -25.52
N TYR A 265 -21.25 -5.75 -24.81
CA TYR A 265 -21.11 -4.77 -23.72
C TYR A 265 -20.14 -5.26 -22.65
N THR A 266 -20.34 -6.48 -22.12
CA THR A 266 -19.43 -7.07 -21.11
C THR A 266 -18.00 -7.25 -21.64
N SER A 267 -17.84 -7.67 -22.91
CA SER A 267 -16.50 -7.78 -23.51
C SER A 267 -15.79 -6.42 -23.63
N ALA A 268 -16.52 -5.35 -23.99
CA ALA A 268 -15.99 -4.01 -24.06
C ALA A 268 -15.57 -3.51 -22.67
N VAL A 269 -16.42 -3.71 -21.65
CA VAL A 269 -16.10 -3.38 -20.25
C VAL A 269 -14.83 -4.09 -19.80
N LEU A 270 -14.66 -5.39 -20.10
CA LEU A 270 -13.45 -6.15 -19.75
C LEU A 270 -12.19 -5.61 -20.44
N VAL A 271 -12.28 -5.16 -21.69
CA VAL A 271 -11.15 -4.56 -22.43
C VAL A 271 -10.78 -3.20 -21.84
N PHE A 272 -11.75 -2.34 -21.54
CA PHE A 272 -11.49 -1.04 -20.93
C PHE A 272 -10.96 -1.19 -19.49
N MET A 273 -11.45 -2.17 -18.74
CA MET A 273 -10.92 -2.52 -17.43
C MET A 273 -9.45 -2.99 -17.53
N ALA A 274 -9.11 -3.80 -18.54
CA ALA A 274 -7.73 -4.21 -18.81
C ALA A 274 -6.82 -3.01 -19.13
N ALA A 275 -7.33 -2.04 -19.90
CA ALA A 275 -6.63 -0.80 -20.23
C ALA A 275 -6.48 0.12 -19.01
N GLU A 276 -7.50 0.22 -18.15
CA GLU A 276 -7.43 0.98 -16.91
C GLU A 276 -6.33 0.42 -16.00
N VAL A 277 -6.34 -0.90 -15.75
CA VAL A 277 -5.32 -1.56 -14.94
C VAL A 277 -3.93 -1.33 -15.54
N PHE A 278 -3.79 -1.35 -16.86
CA PHE A 278 -2.51 -1.11 -17.54
C PHE A 278 -1.97 0.30 -17.22
N VAL A 279 -2.81 1.32 -17.29
CA VAL A 279 -2.38 2.71 -17.02
C VAL A 279 -2.11 2.93 -15.53
N VAL A 280 -2.89 2.32 -14.64
CA VAL A 280 -2.81 2.53 -13.18
C VAL A 280 -1.67 1.71 -12.53
N THR A 281 -1.29 0.57 -13.12
CA THR A 281 -0.24 -0.34 -12.59
C THR A 281 1.06 0.36 -12.18
N PRO A 282 1.73 1.13 -13.04
CA PRO A 282 3.02 1.77 -12.70
C PRO A 282 2.93 2.74 -11.52
N PHE A 283 1.82 3.48 -11.38
CA PHE A 283 1.65 4.47 -10.32
C PHE A 283 1.47 3.82 -8.96
N GLU A 284 0.69 2.76 -8.91
CA GLU A 284 0.45 1.97 -7.71
C GLU A 284 1.70 1.19 -7.27
N LEU A 285 2.50 0.67 -8.22
CA LEU A 285 3.81 0.09 -7.90
C LEU A 285 4.69 1.13 -7.20
N ALA A 286 4.77 2.33 -7.78
CA ALA A 286 5.55 3.42 -7.22
C ALA A 286 5.04 3.83 -5.84
N ARG A 287 3.72 3.88 -5.65
CA ARG A 287 3.06 4.13 -4.37
C ARG A 287 3.49 3.13 -3.30
N LYS A 288 3.39 1.82 -3.57
CA LYS A 288 3.75 0.77 -2.60
C LYS A 288 5.23 0.81 -2.25
N ARG A 289 6.11 1.01 -3.23
CA ARG A 289 7.55 1.14 -2.98
C ARG A 289 7.88 2.36 -2.12
N LEU A 290 7.18 3.48 -2.33
CA LEU A 290 7.36 4.69 -1.54
C LEU A 290 6.83 4.53 -0.10
N GLN A 291 5.70 3.84 0.10
CA GLN A 291 5.14 3.55 1.43
C GLN A 291 6.03 2.63 2.30
N LEU A 292 6.84 1.78 1.67
CA LEU A 292 7.81 0.94 2.36
C LEU A 292 9.07 1.68 2.82
N GLN A 293 9.36 2.84 2.24
CA GLN A 293 10.52 3.60 2.67
C GLN A 293 10.30 4.16 4.08
N SER A 294 11.31 3.99 4.93
CA SER A 294 11.30 4.61 6.25
C SER A 294 11.35 6.13 6.10
N LEU A 295 10.29 6.81 6.56
CA LEU A 295 10.05 8.23 6.33
C LEU A 295 11.08 9.15 7.00
N ARG A 296 11.90 8.66 7.95
CA ARG A 296 12.81 9.52 8.71
C ARG A 296 14.11 9.80 7.94
N PRO A 297 14.38 11.02 7.44
CA PRO A 297 15.61 11.35 6.71
C PRO A 297 16.85 11.08 7.56
N VAL A 298 17.92 10.57 6.91
CA VAL A 298 19.19 10.22 7.57
C VAL A 298 19.78 11.42 8.32
N GLY A 299 19.56 12.64 7.82
CA GLY A 299 20.12 13.87 8.38
C GLY A 299 19.39 14.47 9.60
N SER A 300 18.18 14.02 9.94
CA SER A 300 17.44 14.55 11.11
C SER A 300 17.61 13.69 12.37
N ARG A 301 18.57 12.76 12.34
CA ARG A 301 18.82 11.83 13.44
C ARG A 301 19.90 12.39 14.34
N LYS A 302 19.72 12.22 15.65
CA LYS A 302 20.79 12.50 16.61
C LYS A 302 21.92 11.49 16.32
N ALA A 303 23.15 11.99 16.19
CA ALA A 303 24.32 11.13 16.00
C ALA A 303 24.34 10.05 17.09
N GLY A 304 24.30 8.78 16.70
CA GLY A 304 24.25 7.62 17.61
C GLY A 304 22.93 6.86 17.66
N GLU A 305 21.84 7.35 17.06
CA GLU A 305 20.58 6.58 16.98
C GLU A 305 20.66 5.52 15.86
N ALA A 306 20.87 4.26 16.25
CA ALA A 306 20.94 3.15 15.32
C ALA A 306 19.63 3.03 14.53
N THR A 307 19.73 3.06 13.20
CA THR A 307 18.61 2.75 12.34
C THR A 307 18.26 1.29 12.51
N VAL A 308 17.11 0.98 13.10
CA VAL A 308 16.54 -0.36 12.99
C VAL A 308 15.86 -0.41 11.61
N PRO A 309 16.49 -0.99 10.57
CA PRO A 309 15.84 -1.15 9.28
C PRO A 309 14.53 -1.90 9.51
N PHE A 310 13.48 -1.50 8.81
CA PHE A 310 12.23 -2.24 8.85
C PHE A 310 12.50 -3.64 8.28
N PRO A 311 12.36 -4.72 9.08
CA PRO A 311 12.64 -6.06 8.60
C PRO A 311 11.51 -6.46 7.66
N THR A 312 11.75 -6.28 6.37
CA THR A 312 10.85 -6.70 5.30
C THR A 312 11.09 -8.16 4.98
N LEU A 313 10.03 -8.88 4.59
CA LEU A 313 10.14 -10.23 4.01
C LEU A 313 10.94 -10.20 2.70
N VAL A 314 10.94 -9.03 2.07
CA VAL A 314 11.36 -8.80 0.70
C VAL A 314 12.46 -7.73 0.67
N GLN A 315 13.46 -7.89 -0.20
CA GLN A 315 14.52 -6.91 -0.34
C GLN A 315 13.96 -5.59 -0.91
N VAL A 316 14.13 -4.52 -0.15
CA VAL A 316 13.75 -3.15 -0.55
C VAL A 316 14.97 -2.35 -0.95
N SER A 317 14.76 -1.28 -1.73
CA SER A 317 15.87 -0.46 -2.22
C SER A 317 16.48 0.26 -1.04
N VAL A 318 17.80 0.24 -0.98
CA VAL A 318 18.52 1.00 0.05
C VAL A 318 18.44 2.50 -0.23
N LYS A 319 18.32 2.87 -1.50
CA LYS A 319 18.29 4.28 -1.91
C LYS A 319 16.86 4.84 -1.76
N ARG A 320 16.76 6.02 -1.15
CA ARG A 320 15.48 6.74 -1.02
C ARG A 320 15.00 7.22 -2.38
N TYR A 321 13.68 7.15 -2.58
CA TYR A 321 13.03 7.71 -3.75
C TYR A 321 12.55 9.11 -3.41
N ASP A 322 12.74 10.04 -4.33
CA ASP A 322 12.35 11.44 -4.11
C ASP A 322 10.89 11.70 -4.50
N GLY A 323 10.30 10.83 -5.32
CA GLY A 323 8.90 10.89 -5.73
C GLY A 323 8.50 9.77 -6.67
N VAL A 324 7.23 9.75 -7.06
CA VAL A 324 6.61 8.69 -7.88
C VAL A 324 7.37 8.45 -9.19
N PHE A 325 7.70 9.53 -9.91
CA PHE A 325 8.42 9.44 -11.17
C PHE A 325 9.88 8.99 -11.01
N ASP A 326 10.53 9.33 -9.89
CA ASP A 326 11.87 8.84 -9.58
C ASP A 326 11.83 7.32 -9.29
N VAL A 327 10.80 6.83 -8.59
CA VAL A 327 10.58 5.39 -8.43
C VAL A 327 10.43 4.72 -9.80
N ILE A 328 9.53 5.21 -10.66
CA ILE A 328 9.26 4.62 -11.98
C ILE A 328 10.54 4.62 -12.83
N ARG A 329 11.24 5.76 -12.88
CA ARG A 329 12.50 5.87 -13.62
C ARG A 329 13.53 4.87 -13.10
N ARG A 330 13.72 4.77 -11.79
CA ARG A 330 14.69 3.87 -11.19
C ARG A 330 14.34 2.42 -11.36
N VAL A 331 13.06 2.03 -11.23
CA VAL A 331 12.59 0.68 -11.58
C VAL A 331 12.98 0.37 -13.03
N ILE A 332 12.67 1.28 -13.96
CA ILE A 332 12.99 1.09 -15.38
C ILE A 332 14.49 1.06 -15.63
N THR A 333 15.35 1.78 -14.89
CA THR A 333 16.80 1.80 -15.16
C THR A 333 17.61 0.78 -14.38
N GLU A 334 17.24 0.53 -13.12
CA GLU A 334 17.96 -0.34 -12.18
C GLU A 334 17.54 -1.80 -12.38
N GLU A 335 16.27 -2.08 -12.70
CA GLU A 335 15.78 -3.45 -12.93
C GLU A 335 15.84 -3.86 -14.41
N ALA A 336 15.99 -2.89 -15.34
CA ALA A 336 16.22 -3.19 -16.76
C ALA A 336 17.62 -3.71 -17.06
N ALA A 337 18.62 -3.36 -16.23
CA ALA A 337 20.01 -3.59 -16.60
C ALA A 337 20.26 -5.10 -16.68
N PRO A 338 20.45 -5.67 -17.88
CA PRO A 338 20.89 -7.05 -17.98
C PRO A 338 22.23 -7.11 -17.26
N TYR A 339 22.38 -8.12 -16.41
CA TYR A 339 23.63 -8.33 -15.68
C TYR A 339 24.76 -8.37 -16.70
N SER A 340 25.55 -7.29 -16.74
CA SER A 340 26.85 -7.35 -17.38
C SER A 340 27.65 -8.23 -16.45
N SER A 341 27.72 -9.52 -16.76
CA SER A 341 28.51 -10.53 -16.08
C SER A 341 30.01 -10.25 -16.30
N SER A 342 30.46 -9.03 -16.00
CA SER A 342 31.86 -8.62 -16.05
C SER A 342 32.71 -9.28 -14.95
N ASN A 343 32.17 -10.29 -14.27
CA ASN A 343 32.91 -11.30 -13.55
C ASN A 343 33.34 -12.48 -14.46
N SER A 344 33.73 -12.21 -15.69
CA SER A 344 35.06 -12.67 -16.12
C SER A 344 36.05 -11.67 -15.55
N ALA A 345 36.28 -11.61 -14.23
CA ALA A 345 37.17 -12.58 -13.58
C ALA A 345 38.02 -13.32 -14.61
N SER A 346 38.79 -12.53 -15.38
CA SER A 346 40.15 -12.91 -15.74
C SER A 346 40.73 -13.53 -14.48
N ASN A 347 40.72 -14.85 -14.43
CA ASN A 347 41.65 -15.67 -13.67
C ASN A 347 43.03 -15.22 -14.12
N LYS A 348 43.46 -14.06 -13.63
CA LYS A 348 44.85 -13.76 -13.47
C LYS A 348 45.23 -14.65 -12.31
N SER A 349 45.51 -15.89 -12.65
CA SER A 349 46.29 -16.81 -11.86
C SER A 349 47.46 -15.99 -11.32
N LEU A 350 47.32 -15.52 -10.09
CA LEU A 350 48.47 -15.21 -9.27
C LEU A 350 49.19 -16.54 -9.18
N ASN A 351 50.18 -16.74 -10.06
CA ASN A 351 51.25 -17.67 -9.81
C ASN A 351 51.80 -17.28 -8.45
N VAL A 352 51.39 -18.06 -7.45
CA VAL A 352 52.14 -18.21 -6.22
C VAL A 352 53.37 -19.00 -6.63
N ASP A 353 54.36 -18.29 -7.18
CA ASP A 353 55.71 -18.81 -7.22
C ASP A 353 56.20 -18.80 -5.76
N GLU A 354 55.95 -19.93 -5.10
CA GLU A 354 56.98 -20.71 -4.41
C GLU A 354 58.33 -19.98 -4.26
N PHE A 355 58.58 -19.40 -3.09
CA PHE A 355 59.94 -19.24 -2.57
C PHE A 355 59.96 -19.04 -1.04
N ASP A 356 60.38 -20.11 -0.35
CA ASP A 356 61.17 -20.20 0.88
C ASP A 356 61.03 -19.13 2.00
N ALA A 357 60.67 -19.59 3.20
CA ALA A 357 61.63 -19.83 4.30
C ALA A 357 60.93 -19.81 5.67
N ALA A 358 61.31 -20.76 6.51
CA ALA A 358 60.79 -20.99 7.84
C ALA A 358 61.10 -19.85 8.83
N ASP A 359 60.09 -19.44 9.61
CA ASP A 359 60.27 -18.75 10.88
C ASP A 359 59.53 -19.52 11.99
N PRO A 360 60.23 -20.18 12.94
CA PRO A 360 59.58 -20.98 13.98
C PRO A 360 59.28 -20.24 15.30
N TYR A 361 59.49 -18.92 15.42
CA TYR A 361 59.13 -18.17 16.64
C TYR A 361 58.77 -16.71 16.35
N GLY A 362 57.47 -16.39 16.36
CA GLY A 362 56.99 -15.03 16.10
C GLY A 362 55.62 -14.75 16.72
N PHE A 363 55.62 -14.47 18.02
CA PHE A 363 54.49 -13.94 18.77
C PHE A 363 54.00 -12.62 18.16
N SER A 364 52.79 -12.58 17.59
CA SER A 364 52.12 -11.30 17.31
C SER A 364 50.61 -11.33 17.55
N SER A 365 50.23 -10.72 18.68
CA SER A 365 49.23 -9.65 18.76
C SER A 365 47.84 -9.92 18.14
N SER A 366 46.89 -10.15 19.05
CA SER A 366 45.45 -10.15 18.80
C SER A 366 45.00 -8.80 18.22
N LYS A 367 44.65 -8.78 16.94
CA LYS A 367 43.79 -7.73 16.41
C LYS A 367 42.36 -8.01 16.88
N LYS A 368 41.90 -7.19 17.82
CA LYS A 368 40.49 -6.93 18.10
C LYS A 368 39.71 -6.94 16.79
N ALA A 369 38.74 -7.86 16.69
CA ALA A 369 37.69 -7.76 15.70
C ALA A 369 36.93 -6.46 15.97
N SER A 370 37.31 -5.41 15.22
CA SER A 370 36.56 -4.18 15.16
C SER A 370 35.18 -4.54 14.63
N THR A 371 34.17 -4.38 15.48
CA THR A 371 32.76 -4.42 15.14
C THR A 371 32.57 -3.57 13.90
N GLY A 372 32.39 -4.24 12.76
CA GLY A 372 32.35 -3.62 11.44
C GLY A 372 31.20 -2.63 11.39
N ASP A 373 31.57 -1.36 11.29
CA ASP A 373 30.67 -0.24 11.18
C ASP A 373 29.96 -0.34 9.82
N TRP A 374 28.69 -0.76 9.83
CA TRP A 374 27.87 -0.88 8.61
C TRP A 374 27.66 0.47 7.90
N GLN A 375 28.10 1.58 8.51
CA GLN A 375 27.98 2.93 7.97
C GLN A 375 29.00 3.25 6.87
N ASP A 376 30.15 2.57 6.81
CA ASP A 376 31.17 2.85 5.77
C ASP A 376 30.84 2.26 4.38
N LEU A 377 29.79 1.44 4.26
CA LEU A 377 29.30 0.93 2.98
C LEU A 377 28.50 1.94 2.15
N TYR A 378 28.12 3.09 2.72
CA TYR A 378 27.26 4.09 2.05
C TYR A 378 27.94 5.44 1.79
N THR A 379 29.16 5.65 2.29
CA THR A 379 29.87 6.93 2.17
C THR A 379 31.27 6.73 1.58
N SER A 380 31.34 6.50 0.27
CA SER A 380 32.56 6.72 -0.52
C SER A 380 32.26 6.78 -2.03
N PRO A 381 32.35 7.94 -2.68
CA PRO A 381 32.81 8.01 -4.06
C PRO A 381 34.34 8.08 -4.02
N THR A 382 35.02 6.94 -4.16
CA THR A 382 36.48 6.92 -4.32
C THR A 382 36.87 7.39 -5.71
N ARG A 383 37.67 8.46 -5.72
CA ARG A 383 38.97 8.57 -6.41
C ARG A 383 39.12 7.80 -7.73
N ASN A 384 39.20 8.59 -8.81
CA ASN A 384 40.20 8.52 -9.87
C ASN A 384 40.96 7.18 -10.03
N ALA A 385 40.30 6.19 -10.62
CA ALA A 385 40.98 5.10 -11.32
C ALA A 385 41.33 5.59 -12.73
N ARG A 386 42.56 6.11 -12.85
CA ARG A 386 43.24 6.42 -14.11
C ARG A 386 43.83 5.10 -14.62
N SER A 387 43.24 4.47 -15.64
CA SER A 387 43.94 3.41 -16.39
C SER A 387 43.23 3.06 -17.71
N GLY A 388 43.98 3.17 -18.81
CA GLY A 388 43.84 2.31 -19.99
C GLY A 388 42.99 2.82 -21.14
N ASN A 389 43.56 3.70 -21.98
CA ASN A 389 43.11 3.91 -23.35
C ASN A 389 43.27 2.59 -24.14
N GLY A 390 42.19 1.81 -24.23
CA GLY A 390 42.02 0.76 -25.24
C GLY A 390 41.06 1.28 -26.31
N TYR A 391 41.61 1.85 -27.39
CA TYR A 391 40.85 2.20 -28.59
C TYR A 391 40.42 0.92 -29.31
N GLY A 392 39.30 0.34 -28.85
CA GLY A 392 38.57 -0.74 -29.52
C GLY A 392 37.54 -0.14 -30.47
N ASN A 393 37.93 -0.07 -31.73
CA ASN A 393 37.22 0.50 -32.86
C ASN A 393 35.95 -0.32 -33.24
N ASN A 394 34.89 0.41 -33.60
CA ASN A 394 33.78 0.04 -34.48
C ASN A 394 32.94 -1.22 -34.18
N ASN A 395 31.84 -1.01 -33.48
CA ASN A 395 30.55 -1.62 -33.84
C ASN A 395 29.40 -0.70 -33.37
N SER A 396 29.21 0.44 -34.06
CA SER A 396 28.17 1.43 -33.75
C SER A 396 26.75 1.00 -34.15
N GLU A 397 26.58 -0.10 -34.89
CA GLU A 397 25.26 -0.60 -35.30
C GLU A 397 24.59 -1.54 -34.28
N SER A 398 25.32 -2.13 -33.32
CA SER A 398 24.71 -2.97 -32.27
C SER A 398 24.08 -2.16 -31.13
N ASN A 399 24.40 -0.87 -31.01
CA ASN A 399 23.94 -0.04 -29.89
C ASN A 399 22.45 0.29 -29.91
N LYS A 400 21.82 0.38 -31.09
CA LYS A 400 20.37 0.68 -31.19
C LYS A 400 19.50 -0.52 -30.80
N LYS A 401 19.91 -1.75 -31.15
CA LYS A 401 19.18 -2.97 -30.74
C LYS A 401 19.31 -3.24 -29.24
N GLY A 402 20.45 -2.87 -28.62
CA GLY A 402 20.66 -3.02 -27.19
C GLY A 402 19.80 -2.11 -26.31
N TRP A 403 19.45 -0.90 -26.77
CA TRP A 403 18.66 0.03 -25.96
C TRP A 403 17.20 -0.43 -25.78
N PHE A 404 16.53 -0.84 -26.86
CA PHE A 404 15.15 -1.35 -26.78
C PHE A 404 15.04 -2.62 -25.92
N ALA A 405 15.97 -3.56 -26.05
CA ALA A 405 15.98 -4.78 -25.25
C ALA A 405 16.16 -4.49 -23.75
N LYS A 406 17.03 -3.54 -23.40
CA LYS A 406 17.21 -3.07 -22.01
C LYS A 406 15.93 -2.42 -21.48
N SER A 407 15.38 -1.45 -22.21
CA SER A 407 14.15 -0.75 -21.78
C SER A 407 12.95 -1.71 -21.62
N TRP A 408 12.85 -2.74 -22.46
CA TRP A 408 11.78 -3.74 -22.36
C TRP A 408 11.86 -4.59 -21.09
N GLY A 409 13.07 -4.95 -20.64
CA GLY A 409 13.27 -5.67 -19.38
C GLY A 409 12.76 -4.88 -18.16
N GLY A 410 13.10 -3.60 -18.08
CA GLY A 410 12.62 -2.72 -17.01
C GLY A 410 11.12 -2.47 -17.08
N LEU A 411 10.58 -2.35 -18.30
CA LEU A 411 9.14 -2.23 -18.50
C LEU A 411 8.40 -3.48 -18.00
N ARG A 412 8.90 -4.69 -18.29
CA ARG A 412 8.30 -5.92 -17.78
C ARG A 412 8.25 -5.95 -16.25
N SER A 413 9.30 -5.45 -15.58
CA SER A 413 9.30 -5.34 -14.11
C SER A 413 8.27 -4.33 -13.59
N LEU A 414 8.10 -3.21 -14.31
CA LEU A 414 7.08 -2.20 -14.00
C LEU A 414 5.64 -2.79 -14.02
N TYR A 415 5.39 -3.79 -14.86
CA TYR A 415 4.08 -4.42 -15.05
C TYR A 415 3.92 -5.79 -14.34
N ARG A 416 4.82 -6.15 -13.42
CA ARG A 416 4.82 -7.48 -12.78
C ARG A 416 3.53 -7.82 -12.01
N GLY A 417 2.83 -6.81 -11.49
CA GLY A 417 1.54 -6.97 -10.79
C GLY A 417 0.29 -6.86 -11.68
N TYR A 418 0.46 -6.61 -12.98
CA TYR A 418 -0.65 -6.32 -13.90
C TYR A 418 -1.71 -7.44 -13.89
N TRP A 419 -1.29 -8.69 -14.10
CA TRP A 419 -2.20 -9.83 -14.18
C TRP A 419 -2.94 -10.09 -12.88
N THR A 420 -2.26 -10.00 -11.74
CA THR A 420 -2.88 -10.17 -10.43
C THR A 420 -3.96 -9.13 -10.20
N ARG A 421 -3.70 -7.87 -10.53
CA ARG A 421 -4.71 -6.80 -10.41
C ARG A 421 -5.85 -6.94 -11.38
N TYR A 422 -5.56 -7.30 -12.62
CA TYR A 422 -6.59 -7.56 -13.61
C TYR A 422 -7.50 -8.70 -13.12
N SER A 423 -6.93 -9.77 -12.56
CA SER A 423 -7.74 -10.85 -11.98
C SER A 423 -8.59 -10.42 -10.79
N ILE A 424 -8.09 -9.51 -9.94
CA ILE A 424 -8.87 -8.92 -8.84
C ILE A 424 -10.06 -8.14 -9.41
N ARG A 425 -9.83 -7.26 -10.39
CA ARG A 425 -10.90 -6.46 -11.01
C ARG A 425 -11.93 -7.31 -11.75
N VAL A 426 -11.49 -8.35 -12.46
CA VAL A 426 -12.39 -9.31 -13.11
C VAL A 426 -13.22 -10.06 -12.09
N THR A 427 -12.63 -10.43 -10.94
CA THR A 427 -13.36 -11.07 -9.85
C THR A 427 -14.40 -10.12 -9.27
N GLU A 428 -14.02 -8.87 -8.94
CA GLU A 428 -14.94 -7.82 -8.47
C GLU A 428 -16.11 -7.64 -9.45
N PHE A 429 -15.82 -7.49 -10.75
CA PHE A 429 -16.82 -7.36 -11.80
C PHE A 429 -17.75 -8.59 -11.91
N ALA A 430 -17.20 -9.80 -11.75
CA ALA A 430 -18.01 -11.02 -11.77
C ALA A 430 -18.95 -11.09 -10.56
N PHE A 431 -18.50 -10.65 -9.38
CA PHE A 431 -19.34 -10.58 -8.18
C PHE A 431 -20.45 -9.52 -8.32
N GLU A 432 -20.13 -8.35 -8.89
CA GLU A 432 -21.13 -7.32 -9.21
C GLU A 432 -22.18 -7.87 -10.19
N GLY A 433 -21.77 -8.57 -11.25
CA GLY A 433 -22.71 -9.18 -12.18
C GLY A 433 -23.57 -10.29 -11.57
N LEU A 434 -23.02 -11.08 -10.64
CA LEU A 434 -23.78 -12.09 -9.90
C LEU A 434 -24.81 -11.46 -8.95
N ARG A 435 -24.47 -10.32 -8.34
CA ARG A 435 -25.37 -9.56 -7.48
C ARG A 435 -26.55 -9.03 -8.29
N ASP A 436 -26.28 -8.35 -9.39
CA ASP A 436 -27.32 -7.78 -10.24
C ASP A 436 -28.23 -8.88 -10.85
N ALA A 437 -27.67 -10.06 -11.15
CA ALA A 437 -28.47 -11.22 -11.58
C ALA A 437 -29.34 -11.80 -10.45
N GLY A 438 -28.87 -11.75 -9.20
CA GLY A 438 -29.61 -12.19 -8.03
C GLY A 438 -30.85 -11.37 -7.76
N ASP A 439 -30.74 -10.03 -7.86
CA ASP A 439 -31.87 -9.12 -7.64
C ASP A 439 -32.98 -9.34 -8.67
N ASN A 440 -32.61 -9.54 -9.94
CA ASN A 440 -33.56 -9.82 -11.02
C ASN A 440 -34.23 -11.20 -10.92
N ALA A 441 -33.62 -12.16 -10.22
CA ALA A 441 -34.16 -13.51 -10.10
C ALA A 441 -35.36 -13.61 -9.14
N TRP A 442 -35.52 -12.65 -8.22
CA TRP A 442 -36.62 -12.62 -7.26
C TRP A 442 -37.89 -11.93 -7.79
N ASP A 443 -37.80 -11.23 -8.92
CA ASP A 443 -38.94 -10.57 -9.59
C ASP A 443 -39.70 -11.49 -10.57
N ILE A 444 -39.34 -12.77 -10.66
CA ILE A 444 -40.01 -13.83 -11.44
C ILE A 444 -40.77 -14.76 -10.50
#